data_AF-A0A877P4Q1-F1
#
_entry.id   AF-A0A877P4Q1-F1
#
_cell.length_a   1.000
_cell.length_b   1.000
_cell.length_c   1.000
_cell.angle_alpha   90.00
_cell.angle_beta   90.00
_cell.angle_gamma   90.00
#
_symmetry.space_group_name_H-M   'P 1'
#
loop_
_entity.id
_entity.type
_entity.pdbx_description
1 polymer ?
#
loop_
_entity_poly.entity_id
_entity_poly.type
_entity_poly.pdbx_seq_one_letter_code
_entity_poly.pdbx_strand_id
1 'polypeptide(L)'
;RDYALTILQTILSMTPIFDVAIPEVSVTLGLGIIASSMGISFVQLINGDTYEERRSAIPGLATNAALLGLSFAIPFLNSKAGTNQKILSRYTKHEIRTPNETNIHMFLEEYGINKNSISETKVLEVELKGSGQHVNIVKLSDEDNKIVAVKGNSLSGIYYEVDIETGYEISSRRFYRTEYNDKIFWTRGGGLKGGQSFEFESLKLPIFFKDEPYSAVPGSSLSFINDDSSLLYPNSTPKLPQPTPEMEIVNYVKRAGNFGERLVTLMRGTTEEE
;
A
#
# COMPACT_ATOMS: atom_id res chain seq x y z
N ARG A 1 17.92 5.64 -22.18
CA ARG A 1 18.75 6.30 -21.12
C ARG A 1 18.00 6.31 -19.78
N ASP A 2 16.69 6.41 -19.85
CA ASP A 2 15.67 6.39 -18.82
C ASP A 2 15.01 5.01 -18.58
N TYR A 3 15.43 3.95 -19.29
CA TYR A 3 14.80 2.61 -19.19
C TYR A 3 14.62 2.11 -17.75
N ALA A 4 15.63 2.31 -16.89
CA ALA A 4 15.56 1.90 -15.49
C ALA A 4 14.56 2.72 -14.66
N LEU A 5 14.21 3.95 -15.08
CA LEU A 5 13.24 4.80 -14.39
C LEU A 5 11.80 4.33 -14.56
N THR A 6 11.54 3.38 -15.46
CA THR A 6 10.21 2.76 -15.63
C THR A 6 9.67 2.20 -14.31
N ILE A 7 10.55 1.67 -13.44
CA ILE A 7 10.15 1.14 -12.12
C ILE A 7 9.63 2.23 -11.16
N LEU A 8 9.98 3.50 -11.39
CA LEU A 8 9.57 4.65 -10.57
C LEU A 8 8.55 5.55 -11.27
N GLN A 9 8.22 5.32 -12.55
CA GLN A 9 7.37 6.19 -13.35
C GLN A 9 6.03 6.45 -12.67
N THR A 10 5.33 5.40 -12.24
CA THR A 10 4.02 5.51 -11.59
C THR A 10 4.09 6.28 -10.27
N ILE A 11 5.10 5.98 -9.44
CA ILE A 11 5.29 6.63 -8.14
C ILE A 11 5.56 8.13 -8.33
N LEU A 12 6.48 8.49 -9.22
CA LEU A 12 6.82 9.89 -9.50
C LEU A 12 5.68 10.65 -10.19
N SER A 13 4.78 9.94 -10.89
CA SER A 13 3.58 10.54 -11.48
C SER A 13 2.54 10.93 -10.44
N MET A 14 2.64 10.45 -9.20
CA MET A 14 1.79 10.87 -8.06
C MET A 14 2.25 12.20 -7.43
N THR A 15 3.13 12.95 -8.11
CA THR A 15 3.52 14.29 -7.69
C THR A 15 2.26 15.17 -7.51
N PRO A 16 2.14 15.91 -6.38
CA PRO A 16 1.01 16.82 -6.19
C PRO A 16 0.97 17.89 -7.27
N ILE A 17 -0.22 18.14 -7.82
CA ILE A 17 -0.45 19.21 -8.80
C ILE A 17 -0.53 20.61 -8.17
N PHE A 18 -0.72 20.67 -6.85
CA PHE A 18 -0.70 21.91 -6.09
C PHE A 18 0.72 22.19 -5.59
N ASP A 19 1.06 23.48 -5.52
CA ASP A 19 2.39 23.89 -5.08
C ASP A 19 2.60 23.65 -3.59
N VAL A 20 3.76 23.10 -3.24
CA VAL A 20 4.21 22.93 -1.86
C VAL A 20 5.35 23.90 -1.59
N ALA A 21 5.08 24.93 -0.79
CA ALA A 21 6.04 25.97 -0.44
C ALA A 21 6.64 25.72 0.95
N ILE A 22 7.64 24.85 1.03
CA ILE A 22 8.38 24.58 2.27
C ILE A 22 9.86 24.88 2.02
N PRO A 23 10.54 25.64 2.90
CA PRO A 23 11.96 25.97 2.73
C PRO A 23 12.82 24.73 2.48
N GLU A 24 13.68 24.82 1.46
CA GLU A 24 14.67 23.80 1.10
C GLU A 24 14.10 22.43 0.65
N VAL A 25 12.79 22.31 0.49
CA VAL A 25 12.18 21.10 -0.09
C VAL A 25 12.39 21.10 -1.60
N SER A 26 13.02 20.02 -2.09
CA SER A 26 13.21 19.82 -3.52
C SER A 26 11.91 19.32 -4.15
N VAL A 27 11.25 20.17 -4.94
CA VAL A 27 10.06 19.78 -5.72
C VAL A 27 10.46 19.14 -7.04
N THR A 28 9.58 18.30 -7.59
CA THR A 28 9.87 17.48 -8.79
C THR A 28 10.26 18.29 -10.02
N LEU A 29 9.63 19.45 -10.25
CA LEU A 29 10.03 20.38 -11.31
C LEU A 29 11.48 20.85 -11.13
N GLY A 30 11.87 21.17 -9.90
CA GLY A 30 13.25 21.55 -9.53
C GLY A 30 14.25 20.41 -9.60
N LEU A 31 13.79 19.17 -9.83
CA LEU A 31 14.59 17.97 -10.05
C LEU A 31 14.66 17.57 -11.53
N GLY A 32 14.13 18.39 -12.45
CA GLY A 32 14.11 18.09 -13.88
C GLY A 32 13.06 17.05 -14.29
N ILE A 33 12.04 16.83 -13.46
CA ILE A 33 10.85 16.04 -13.76
C ILE A 33 9.75 17.02 -14.19
N ILE A 34 9.42 17.02 -15.48
CA ILE A 34 8.43 17.94 -16.05
C ILE A 34 7.11 17.19 -16.29
N ALA A 35 5.98 17.87 -16.05
CA ALA A 35 4.67 17.36 -16.42
C ALA A 35 4.37 17.65 -17.90
N SER A 36 3.62 16.75 -18.53
CA SER A 36 3.11 16.87 -19.90
C SER A 36 1.66 16.37 -19.96
N SER A 37 0.98 16.57 -21.09
CA SER A 37 -0.38 16.04 -21.31
C SER A 37 -0.48 14.51 -21.25
N MET A 38 0.65 13.80 -21.36
CA MET A 38 0.72 12.34 -21.35
C MET A 38 1.41 11.78 -20.08
N GLY A 39 1.62 12.60 -19.05
CA GLY A 39 2.32 12.21 -17.82
C GLY A 39 3.65 12.93 -17.63
N ILE A 40 4.56 12.37 -16.85
CA ILE A 40 5.85 13.01 -16.53
C ILE A 40 6.94 12.65 -17.55
N SER A 41 7.94 13.52 -17.67
CA SER A 41 9.13 13.33 -18.49
C SER A 41 10.41 13.68 -17.74
N PHE A 42 11.47 12.90 -17.99
CA PHE A 42 12.78 13.05 -17.37
C PHE A 42 13.82 13.73 -18.28
N VAL A 43 13.40 14.33 -19.39
CA VAL A 43 14.32 14.87 -20.40
C VAL A 43 15.30 15.89 -19.79
N GLN A 44 14.85 16.76 -18.89
CA GLN A 44 15.73 17.72 -18.24
C GLN A 44 16.70 17.06 -17.25
N LEU A 45 16.25 16.06 -16.49
CA LEU A 45 17.12 15.29 -15.61
C LEU A 45 18.20 14.51 -16.38
N ILE A 46 17.84 13.93 -17.53
CA ILE A 46 18.71 13.01 -18.29
C ILE A 46 19.59 13.71 -19.32
N ASN A 47 19.08 14.72 -20.02
CA ASN A 47 19.78 15.41 -21.10
C ASN A 47 19.93 16.92 -20.88
N GLY A 48 19.28 17.50 -19.86
CA GLY A 48 19.37 18.94 -19.61
C GLY A 48 20.73 19.35 -19.05
N ASP A 49 21.24 20.49 -19.48
CA ASP A 49 22.57 20.99 -19.12
C ASP A 49 22.77 21.19 -17.61
N THR A 50 21.68 21.46 -16.87
CA THR A 50 21.67 21.65 -15.41
C THR A 50 22.32 20.51 -14.63
N TYR A 51 22.23 19.27 -15.13
CA TYR A 51 22.80 18.10 -14.47
C TYR A 51 23.98 17.48 -15.23
N GLU A 52 24.44 18.10 -16.32
CA GLU A 52 25.52 17.55 -17.15
C GLU A 52 26.85 17.44 -16.39
N GLU A 53 27.14 18.40 -15.51
CA GLU A 53 28.31 18.33 -14.63
C GLU A 53 28.28 17.07 -13.74
N ARG A 54 27.12 16.72 -13.18
CA ARG A 54 26.97 15.54 -12.33
C ARG A 54 27.02 14.25 -13.14
N ARG A 55 26.46 14.24 -14.35
CA ARG A 55 26.48 13.07 -15.24
C ARG A 55 27.89 12.80 -15.74
N SER A 56 28.61 13.82 -16.22
CA SER A 56 29.96 13.68 -16.75
C SER A 56 30.97 13.19 -15.71
N ALA A 57 30.73 13.44 -14.42
CA ALA A 57 31.54 12.94 -13.32
C ALA A 57 31.37 11.43 -13.04
N ILE A 58 30.33 10.77 -13.57
CA ILE A 58 30.05 9.35 -13.31
C ILE A 58 30.68 8.48 -14.40
N PRO A 59 31.59 7.55 -14.06
CA PRO A 59 32.24 6.69 -15.03
C PRO A 59 31.25 5.70 -15.67
N GLY A 60 31.51 5.30 -16.92
CA GLY A 60 30.74 4.28 -17.63
C GLY A 60 29.45 4.77 -18.29
N LEU A 61 28.97 5.98 -17.99
CA LEU A 61 27.76 6.53 -18.63
C LEU A 61 27.90 6.71 -20.15
N ALA A 62 29.13 6.98 -20.62
CA ALA A 62 29.43 7.15 -22.05
C ALA A 62 29.26 5.86 -22.86
N THR A 63 29.48 4.69 -22.24
CA THR A 63 29.44 3.39 -22.92
C THR A 63 28.16 2.61 -22.63
N ASN A 64 27.44 2.92 -21.54
CA ASN A 64 26.21 2.23 -21.17
C ASN A 64 25.09 3.21 -20.77
N ALA A 65 24.15 3.42 -21.68
CA ALA A 65 23.03 4.35 -21.49
C ALA A 65 22.09 3.97 -20.32
N ALA A 66 22.05 2.71 -19.88
CA ALA A 66 21.23 2.27 -18.74
C ALA A 66 21.77 2.80 -17.40
N LEU A 67 23.07 3.06 -17.31
CA LEU A 67 23.71 3.58 -16.09
C LEU A 67 23.26 5.01 -15.77
N LEU A 68 22.74 5.76 -16.75
CA LEU A 68 22.13 7.07 -16.49
C LEU A 68 20.93 6.95 -15.53
N GLY A 69 20.13 5.90 -15.66
CA GLY A 69 19.06 5.61 -14.72
C GLY A 69 19.59 5.03 -13.40
N LEU A 70 20.39 3.97 -13.49
CA LEU A 70 20.81 3.18 -12.33
C LEU A 70 21.83 3.87 -11.42
N SER A 71 22.81 4.56 -12.00
CA SER A 71 23.95 5.14 -11.27
C SER A 71 23.82 6.64 -11.02
N PHE A 72 22.98 7.34 -11.79
CA PHE A 72 22.74 8.77 -11.62
C PHE A 72 21.32 9.08 -11.12
N ALA A 73 20.30 8.84 -11.95
CA ALA A 73 18.96 9.37 -11.70
C ALA A 73 18.29 8.76 -10.45
N ILE A 74 18.26 7.42 -10.32
CA ILE A 74 17.63 6.75 -9.17
C ILE A 74 18.32 7.14 -7.84
N PRO A 75 19.66 7.06 -7.70
CA PRO A 75 20.34 7.48 -6.48
C PRO A 75 20.12 8.97 -6.15
N PHE A 76 20.13 9.84 -7.18
CA PHE A 76 19.90 11.27 -6.99
C PHE A 76 18.48 11.56 -6.47
N LEU A 77 17.45 10.97 -7.09
CA LEU A 77 16.06 11.12 -6.66
C LEU A 77 15.84 10.57 -5.25
N ASN A 78 16.40 9.40 -4.94
CA ASN A 78 16.31 8.81 -3.60
C ASN A 78 16.99 9.68 -2.54
N SER A 79 18.18 10.22 -2.84
CA SER A 79 18.88 11.16 -1.96
C SER A 79 18.04 12.39 -1.66
N LYS A 80 17.41 12.99 -2.69
CA LYS A 80 16.54 14.16 -2.54
C LYS A 80 15.26 13.84 -1.77
N ALA A 81 14.64 12.68 -2.02
CA ALA A 81 13.50 12.21 -1.24
C ALA A 81 13.86 12.04 0.26
N GLY A 82 15.02 11.44 0.56
CA GLY A 82 15.52 11.31 1.93
C GLY A 82 15.81 12.64 2.61
N THR A 83 16.34 13.64 1.88
CA THR A 83 16.50 15.01 2.40
C THR A 83 15.15 15.66 2.67
N ASN A 84 14.20 15.56 1.74
CA ASN A 84 12.86 16.10 1.91
C ASN A 84 12.18 15.50 3.14
N GLN A 85 12.26 14.18 3.33
CA GLN A 85 11.70 13.52 4.52
C GLN A 85 12.26 14.09 5.83
N LYS A 86 13.58 14.31 5.91
CA LYS A 86 14.24 14.88 7.10
C LYS A 86 13.86 16.34 7.36
N ILE A 87 13.66 17.11 6.30
CA ILE A 87 13.20 18.51 6.41
C ILE A 87 11.75 18.52 6.88
N LEU A 88 10.88 17.79 6.20
CA LEU A 88 9.46 17.70 6.52
C LEU A 88 9.24 17.21 7.94
N SER A 89 9.99 16.21 8.42
CA SER A 89 9.86 15.72 9.80
C SER A 89 10.18 16.76 10.88
N ARG A 90 10.82 17.88 10.54
CA ARG A 90 11.06 19.02 11.45
C ARG A 90 9.90 20.01 11.46
N TYR A 91 9.22 20.18 10.33
CA TYR A 91 8.10 21.11 10.16
C TYR A 91 6.76 20.48 10.52
N THR A 92 6.55 19.25 10.09
CA THR A 92 5.42 18.44 10.50
C THR A 92 5.82 17.74 11.79
N LYS A 93 5.22 18.13 12.92
CA LYS A 93 5.39 17.42 14.18
C LYS A 93 5.02 15.94 13.96
N HIS A 94 6.03 15.08 13.86
CA HIS A 94 5.89 13.66 14.15
C HIS A 94 5.87 13.40 15.66
N GLU A 95 5.60 14.42 16.50
CA GLU A 95 5.05 14.16 17.83
C GLU A 95 3.85 13.28 17.57
N ILE A 96 4.02 11.99 17.86
CA ILE A 96 3.03 10.95 18.06
C ILE A 96 1.66 11.59 17.95
N ARG A 97 1.10 11.65 16.71
CA ARG A 97 -0.20 12.28 16.45
C ARG A 97 -1.09 11.75 17.56
N THR A 98 -1.51 12.64 18.44
CA THR A 98 -2.00 12.24 19.76
C THR A 98 -3.08 11.21 19.47
N PRO A 99 -2.99 9.99 20.02
CA PRO A 99 -3.91 8.93 19.64
C PRO A 99 -5.33 9.49 19.70
N ASN A 100 -6.20 9.11 18.73
CA ASN A 100 -7.60 9.52 18.83
C ASN A 100 -8.16 9.20 20.22
N GLU A 101 -7.67 8.12 20.83
CA GLU A 101 -7.90 7.73 22.22
C GLU A 101 -7.77 8.86 23.27
N THR A 102 -6.85 9.82 23.08
CA THR A 102 -6.62 10.92 24.02
C THR A 102 -7.41 12.18 23.66
N ASN A 103 -7.65 12.44 22.37
CA ASN A 103 -8.22 13.71 21.88
C ASN A 103 -9.63 13.60 21.30
N ILE A 104 -10.16 12.39 21.11
CA ILE A 104 -11.48 12.17 20.50
C ILE A 104 -12.59 12.82 21.33
N HIS A 105 -12.40 12.95 22.65
CA HIS A 105 -13.35 13.65 23.50
C HIS A 105 -13.48 15.14 23.13
N MET A 106 -12.35 15.83 22.94
CA MET A 106 -12.35 17.23 22.51
C MET A 106 -12.93 17.38 21.10
N PHE A 107 -12.60 16.44 20.20
CA PHE A 107 -13.18 16.40 18.86
C PHE A 107 -14.70 16.25 18.90
N LEU A 108 -15.23 15.28 19.67
CA LEU A 108 -16.68 15.08 19.77
C LEU A 108 -17.39 16.32 20.35
N GLU A 109 -16.80 17.00 21.33
CA GLU A 109 -17.32 18.25 21.89
C GLU A 109 -17.34 19.39 20.85
N GLU A 110 -16.26 19.57 20.09
CA GLU A 110 -16.16 20.62 19.06
C GLU A 110 -17.18 20.44 17.93
N TYR A 111 -17.54 19.20 17.63
CA TYR A 111 -18.53 18.83 16.62
C TYR A 111 -19.94 18.66 17.22
N GLY A 112 -20.13 18.88 18.53
CA GLY A 112 -21.43 18.75 19.20
C GLY A 112 -22.00 17.33 19.20
N ILE A 113 -21.14 16.32 19.09
CA ILE A 113 -21.53 14.91 18.99
C ILE A 113 -21.59 14.30 20.40
N ASN A 114 -22.74 13.77 20.78
CA ASN A 114 -22.88 13.04 22.04
C ASN A 114 -22.25 11.65 21.92
N LYS A 115 -21.35 11.30 22.84
CA LYS A 115 -20.72 9.97 22.91
C LYS A 115 -21.75 8.82 22.91
N ASN A 116 -22.89 9.04 23.55
CA ASN A 116 -23.94 8.04 23.68
C ASN A 116 -24.81 7.90 22.43
N SER A 117 -24.80 8.87 21.52
CA SER A 117 -25.53 8.75 20.24
C SER A 117 -24.75 7.97 19.18
N ILE A 118 -23.45 7.72 19.39
CA ILE A 118 -22.65 6.88 18.49
C ILE A 118 -23.08 5.42 18.69
N SER A 119 -23.61 4.82 17.63
CA SER A 119 -24.04 3.43 17.63
C SER A 119 -22.84 2.49 17.77
N GLU A 120 -23.04 1.36 18.43
CA GLU A 120 -22.05 0.26 18.48
C GLU A 120 -21.98 -0.53 17.18
N THR A 121 -23.04 -0.46 16.35
CA THR A 121 -23.21 -1.30 15.15
C THR A 121 -23.34 -0.48 13.87
N LYS A 122 -23.28 0.85 13.95
CA LYS A 122 -23.34 1.75 12.78
C LYS A 122 -22.16 2.72 12.78
N VAL A 123 -21.89 3.25 11.60
CA VAL A 123 -20.87 4.27 11.36
C VAL A 123 -21.50 5.65 11.42
N LEU A 124 -20.85 6.59 12.09
CA LEU A 124 -21.21 8.02 12.05
C LEU A 124 -20.22 8.75 11.14
N GLU A 125 -20.69 9.30 10.03
CA GLU A 125 -19.86 10.10 9.12
C GLU A 125 -19.84 11.57 9.54
N VAL A 126 -18.66 12.18 9.53
CA VAL A 126 -18.42 13.57 9.91
C VAL A 126 -17.52 14.24 8.88
N GLU A 127 -17.88 15.43 8.42
CA GLU A 127 -17.04 16.27 7.56
C GLU A 127 -16.14 17.17 8.43
N LEU A 128 -14.82 17.11 8.23
CA LEU A 128 -13.85 17.90 8.98
C LEU A 128 -13.89 19.37 8.55
N LYS A 129 -14.09 20.29 9.51
CA LYS A 129 -14.15 21.75 9.24
C LYS A 129 -12.88 22.31 8.61
N GLY A 130 -11.71 21.74 8.96
CA GLY A 130 -10.41 22.24 8.51
C GLY A 130 -10.04 21.83 7.08
N SER A 131 -10.38 20.60 6.68
CA SER A 131 -9.96 20.02 5.39
C SER A 131 -11.12 19.70 4.44
N GLY A 132 -12.37 19.75 4.89
CA GLY A 132 -13.55 19.29 4.14
C GLY A 132 -13.56 17.79 3.89
N GLN A 133 -12.68 17.01 4.54
CA GLN A 133 -12.63 15.56 4.36
C GLN A 133 -13.67 14.86 5.23
N HIS A 134 -14.29 13.81 4.68
CA HIS A 134 -15.18 12.94 5.42
C HIS A 134 -14.40 11.87 6.20
N VAL A 135 -14.76 11.69 7.47
CA VAL A 135 -14.21 10.70 8.38
C VAL A 135 -15.32 9.91 9.05
N ASN A 136 -15.04 8.64 9.36
CA ASN A 136 -15.98 7.72 9.99
C ASN A 136 -15.65 7.57 11.47
N ILE A 137 -16.60 7.89 12.34
CA ILE A 137 -16.51 7.68 13.79
C ILE A 137 -17.17 6.35 14.14
N VAL A 138 -16.40 5.46 14.77
CA VAL A 138 -16.80 4.08 15.06
C VAL A 138 -16.42 3.68 16.49
N LYS A 139 -17.10 2.64 17.01
CA LYS A 139 -16.78 2.00 18.30
C LYS A 139 -16.12 0.64 18.06
N LEU A 140 -14.96 0.42 18.68
CA LEU A 140 -14.21 -0.83 18.59
C LEU A 140 -14.84 -1.90 19.47
N SER A 141 -15.19 -3.03 18.86
CA SER A 141 -15.83 -4.16 19.51
C SER A 141 -14.85 -4.98 20.37
N ASP A 142 -13.55 -4.94 20.06
CA ASP A 142 -12.49 -5.67 20.76
C ASP A 142 -11.76 -4.84 21.84
N GLU A 143 -12.06 -3.55 21.95
CA GLU A 143 -11.47 -2.62 22.93
C GLU A 143 -12.54 -1.84 23.71
N ASP A 144 -13.46 -2.53 24.39
CA ASP A 144 -14.46 -1.94 25.31
C ASP A 144 -15.24 -0.74 24.72
N ASN A 145 -15.65 -0.82 23.45
CA ASN A 145 -16.38 0.24 22.74
C ASN A 145 -15.64 1.58 22.68
N LYS A 146 -14.30 1.54 22.64
CA LYS A 146 -13.46 2.71 22.41
C LYS A 146 -13.79 3.37 21.07
N ILE A 147 -13.82 4.70 21.07
CA ILE A 147 -14.20 5.47 19.88
C ILE A 147 -12.97 5.92 19.13
N VAL A 148 -12.99 5.74 17.82
CA VAL A 148 -11.91 6.13 16.91
C VAL A 148 -12.48 6.76 15.65
N ALA A 149 -11.70 7.66 15.04
CA ALA A 149 -11.95 8.17 13.71
C ALA A 149 -11.14 7.37 12.69
N VAL A 150 -11.80 6.88 11.65
CA VAL A 150 -11.22 6.04 10.61
C VAL A 150 -11.64 6.50 9.22
N LYS A 151 -10.90 6.07 8.20
CA LYS A 151 -11.25 6.29 6.79
C LYS A 151 -10.95 5.05 5.97
N GLY A 152 -11.82 4.78 4.99
CA GLY A 152 -11.73 3.59 4.15
C GLY A 152 -10.50 3.63 3.27
N ASN A 153 -9.88 2.46 3.08
CA ASN A 153 -8.82 2.25 2.11
C ASN A 153 -9.40 1.69 0.79
N SER A 154 -8.56 1.53 -0.23
CA SER A 154 -8.85 0.76 -1.44
C SER A 154 -9.06 -0.74 -1.20
N LEU A 155 -8.68 -1.26 -0.03
CA LEU A 155 -8.89 -2.66 0.34
C LEU A 155 -10.21 -2.82 1.08
N SER A 156 -11.05 -3.74 0.60
CA SER A 156 -12.35 -4.04 1.22
C SER A 156 -12.20 -4.46 2.69
N GLY A 157 -13.07 -3.95 3.55
CA GLY A 157 -13.06 -4.26 4.98
C GLY A 157 -11.87 -3.68 5.77
N ILE A 158 -10.93 -2.94 5.15
CA ILE A 158 -9.77 -2.36 5.85
C ILE A 158 -9.87 -0.84 5.88
N TYR A 159 -9.70 -0.29 7.08
CA TYR A 159 -9.76 1.14 7.37
C TYR A 159 -8.51 1.56 8.14
N TYR A 160 -8.12 2.82 8.01
CA TYR A 160 -6.99 3.39 8.76
C TYR A 160 -7.48 4.42 9.76
N GLU A 161 -6.80 4.53 10.90
CA GLU A 161 -6.96 5.68 11.78
C GLU A 161 -6.64 6.96 11.01
N VAL A 162 -7.37 8.05 11.27
CA VAL A 162 -7.06 9.35 10.67
C VAL A 162 -6.61 10.35 11.71
N ASP A 163 -5.79 11.28 11.25
CA ASP A 163 -5.55 12.55 11.94
C ASP A 163 -6.83 13.38 11.89
N ILE A 164 -7.42 13.68 13.05
CA ILE A 164 -8.70 14.40 13.17
C ILE A 164 -8.63 15.87 12.73
N GLU A 165 -7.44 16.47 12.63
CA GLU A 165 -7.30 17.86 12.14
C GLU A 165 -7.29 17.91 10.61
N THR A 166 -6.64 16.93 9.98
CA THR A 166 -6.38 16.96 8.52
C THR A 166 -7.21 15.95 7.73
N GLY A 167 -7.64 14.86 8.36
CA GLY A 167 -8.26 13.70 7.71
C GLY A 167 -7.27 12.71 7.10
N TYR A 168 -5.96 12.93 7.30
CA TYR A 168 -4.91 12.10 6.68
C TYR A 168 -4.81 10.71 7.32
N GLU A 169 -4.76 9.66 6.49
CA GLU A 169 -4.70 8.28 6.95
C GLU A 169 -3.35 7.93 7.61
N ILE A 170 -3.39 7.26 8.75
CA ILE A 170 -2.24 6.77 9.50
C ILE A 170 -2.08 5.28 9.20
N SER A 171 -1.29 4.96 8.17
CA SER A 171 -1.18 3.59 7.64
C SER A 171 -0.68 2.54 8.64
N SER A 172 0.00 2.96 9.72
CA SER A 172 0.46 2.06 10.78
C SER A 172 -0.66 1.56 11.69
N ARG A 173 -1.84 2.20 11.67
CA ARG A 173 -2.96 1.88 12.57
C ARG A 173 -4.18 1.47 11.76
N ARG A 174 -4.36 0.16 11.64
CA ARG A 174 -5.42 -0.46 10.85
C ARG A 174 -6.57 -0.91 11.72
N PHE A 175 -7.77 -0.86 11.15
CA PHE A 175 -8.99 -1.42 11.68
C PHE A 175 -9.66 -2.27 10.62
N TYR A 176 -10.31 -3.33 11.08
CA TYR A 176 -11.01 -4.29 10.24
C TYR A 176 -12.49 -4.18 10.50
N ARG A 177 -13.26 -4.04 9.42
CA ARG A 177 -14.71 -4.02 9.43
C ARG A 177 -15.22 -5.40 9.05
N THR A 178 -16.01 -5.99 9.92
CA THR A 178 -16.66 -7.29 9.69
C THR A 178 -18.17 -7.11 9.81
N GLU A 179 -18.94 -7.64 8.88
CA GLU A 179 -20.40 -7.73 8.96
C GLU A 179 -20.82 -9.17 9.28
N TYR A 180 -21.62 -9.35 10.32
CA TYR A 180 -22.18 -10.66 10.66
C TYR A 180 -23.53 -10.52 11.36
N ASN A 181 -24.54 -11.28 10.93
CA ASN A 181 -25.92 -11.24 11.47
C ASN A 181 -26.49 -9.81 11.58
N ASP A 182 -26.42 -9.03 10.50
CA ASP A 182 -26.88 -7.63 10.41
C ASP A 182 -26.21 -6.67 11.41
N LYS A 183 -25.06 -7.05 11.98
CA LYS A 183 -24.25 -6.22 12.87
C LYS A 183 -22.88 -5.97 12.27
N ILE A 184 -22.39 -4.74 12.44
CA ILE A 184 -21.04 -4.35 12.08
C ILE A 184 -20.16 -4.46 13.33
N PHE A 185 -19.03 -5.13 13.18
CA PHE A 185 -17.96 -5.24 14.17
C PHE A 185 -16.72 -4.52 13.65
N TRP A 186 -16.10 -3.75 14.53
CA TRP A 186 -14.85 -3.04 14.26
C TRP A 186 -13.77 -3.57 15.19
N THR A 187 -12.66 -4.05 14.63
CA THR A 187 -11.58 -4.64 15.42
C THR A 187 -10.22 -4.07 15.01
N ARG A 188 -9.31 -3.97 15.98
CA ARG A 188 -7.90 -3.61 15.72
C ARG A 188 -7.03 -4.85 15.52
N GLY A 189 -7.34 -5.94 16.22
CA GLY A 189 -6.53 -7.17 16.20
C GLY A 189 -6.55 -7.98 14.90
N GLY A 190 -7.55 -7.78 14.04
CA GLY A 190 -7.75 -8.54 12.81
C GLY A 190 -9.22 -8.71 12.46
N GLY A 191 -9.53 -8.93 11.17
CA GLY A 191 -10.89 -9.23 10.73
C GLY A 191 -11.41 -10.56 11.27
N LEU A 192 -12.71 -10.65 11.56
CA LEU A 192 -13.33 -11.87 12.04
C LEU A 192 -13.64 -12.80 10.86
N LYS A 193 -13.40 -14.10 11.03
CA LYS A 193 -13.64 -15.12 9.99
C LYS A 193 -15.15 -15.24 9.71
N GLY A 194 -15.53 -15.34 8.43
CA GLY A 194 -16.92 -15.58 8.01
C GLY A 194 -17.83 -14.33 8.00
N GLY A 195 -17.30 -13.14 8.29
CA GLY A 195 -18.02 -11.87 8.16
C GLY A 195 -17.26 -10.81 7.36
N GLN A 196 -16.25 -11.23 6.60
CA GLN A 196 -15.56 -10.38 5.63
C GLN A 196 -16.47 -10.16 4.43
N SER A 197 -16.22 -9.10 3.66
CA SER A 197 -17.00 -8.80 2.46
C SER A 197 -16.99 -9.93 1.43
N PHE A 198 -15.96 -10.78 1.44
CA PHE A 198 -15.83 -11.94 0.56
C PHE A 198 -15.78 -13.24 1.39
N GLU A 199 -16.83 -14.06 1.28
CA GLU A 199 -16.94 -15.34 1.99
C GLU A 199 -16.62 -16.52 1.06
N PHE A 200 -15.43 -17.10 1.21
CA PHE A 200 -14.98 -18.25 0.41
C PHE A 200 -15.40 -19.61 1.00
N GLU A 201 -15.77 -19.67 2.28
CA GLU A 201 -16.13 -20.94 2.94
C GLU A 201 -17.44 -21.53 2.43
N SER A 202 -18.33 -20.69 1.92
CA SER A 202 -19.58 -21.10 1.29
C SER A 202 -19.38 -21.69 -0.11
N LEU A 203 -18.21 -21.49 -0.72
CA LEU A 203 -17.87 -21.96 -2.05
C LEU A 203 -17.38 -23.40 -2.03
N LYS A 204 -17.68 -24.15 -3.10
CA LYS A 204 -17.21 -25.54 -3.29
C LYS A 204 -15.76 -25.58 -3.79
N LEU A 205 -14.84 -24.99 -3.02
CA LEU A 205 -13.42 -25.00 -3.32
C LEU A 205 -12.78 -26.30 -2.78
N PRO A 206 -12.09 -27.11 -3.61
CA PRO A 206 -11.44 -28.33 -3.13
C PRO A 206 -10.39 -28.07 -2.05
N ILE A 207 -9.68 -26.93 -2.15
CA ILE A 207 -8.61 -26.55 -1.24
C ILE A 207 -8.72 -25.04 -1.01
N PHE A 208 -9.04 -24.66 0.22
CA PHE A 208 -9.05 -23.28 0.67
C PHE A 208 -8.55 -23.21 2.12
N PHE A 209 -7.54 -22.40 2.36
CA PHE A 209 -6.99 -22.17 3.70
C PHE A 209 -6.28 -20.82 3.73
N LYS A 210 -6.14 -20.28 4.95
CA LYS A 210 -5.32 -19.10 5.19
C LYS A 210 -3.87 -19.54 5.37
N ASP A 211 -2.97 -18.92 4.61
CA ASP A 211 -1.53 -19.18 4.74
C ASP A 211 -0.97 -18.61 6.05
N GLU A 212 0.06 -19.25 6.58
CA GLU A 212 0.72 -18.88 7.82
C GLU A 212 2.11 -18.29 7.54
N PRO A 213 2.41 -17.08 8.02
CA PRO A 213 3.72 -16.47 7.81
C PRO A 213 4.80 -17.16 8.65
N TYR A 214 6.07 -16.88 8.34
CA TYR A 214 7.19 -17.41 9.13
C TYR A 214 7.09 -17.12 10.63
N SER A 215 6.52 -15.99 11.03
CA SER A 215 6.31 -15.62 12.43
C SER A 215 5.32 -16.51 13.18
N ALA A 216 4.43 -17.20 12.46
CA ALA A 216 3.48 -18.14 13.06
C ALA A 216 4.08 -19.56 13.18
N VAL A 217 5.19 -19.85 12.48
CA VAL A 217 5.82 -21.18 12.46
C VAL A 217 6.79 -21.34 13.64
N PRO A 218 6.53 -22.26 14.59
CA PRO A 218 7.40 -22.46 15.74
C PRO A 218 8.81 -22.91 15.33
N GLY A 219 9.84 -22.27 15.89
CA GLY A 219 11.25 -22.63 15.64
C GLY A 219 11.83 -22.13 14.32
N SER A 220 11.10 -21.32 13.55
CA SER A 220 11.63 -20.66 12.36
C SER A 220 12.75 -19.69 12.72
N SER A 221 13.87 -19.72 11.99
CA SER A 221 14.93 -18.71 12.07
C SER A 221 14.47 -17.33 11.55
N LEU A 222 13.34 -17.30 10.83
CA LEU A 222 12.70 -16.12 10.26
C LEU A 222 11.44 -15.73 11.07
N SER A 223 11.37 -16.06 12.35
CA SER A 223 10.20 -15.87 13.22
C SER A 223 9.73 -14.42 13.41
N PHE A 224 10.51 -13.44 12.95
CA PHE A 224 10.11 -12.02 12.94
C PHE A 224 9.42 -11.58 11.64
N ILE A 225 9.52 -12.38 10.57
CA ILE A 225 8.95 -12.06 9.25
C ILE A 225 7.46 -12.45 9.24
N ASN A 226 6.60 -11.46 9.01
CA ASN A 226 5.14 -11.62 9.04
C ASN A 226 4.45 -11.29 7.70
N ASP A 227 5.23 -10.99 6.67
CA ASP A 227 4.80 -10.60 5.32
C ASP A 227 5.25 -11.59 4.23
N ASP A 228 5.84 -12.71 4.63
CA ASP A 228 6.25 -13.81 3.75
C ASP A 228 6.02 -15.19 4.41
N SER A 229 6.00 -16.25 3.61
CA SER A 229 5.75 -17.63 4.06
C SER A 229 6.60 -18.66 3.29
N SER A 230 6.62 -19.89 3.79
CA SER A 230 7.26 -21.03 3.12
C SER A 230 6.30 -21.83 2.24
N LEU A 231 5.17 -21.25 1.84
CA LEU A 231 4.10 -21.97 1.15
C LEU A 231 4.56 -22.66 -0.14
N LEU A 232 5.38 -21.96 -0.93
CA LEU A 232 5.86 -22.41 -2.24
C LEU A 232 7.37 -22.59 -2.32
N TYR A 233 8.13 -22.10 -1.33
CA TYR A 233 9.59 -22.13 -1.33
C TYR A 233 10.15 -22.52 0.05
N PRO A 234 11.22 -23.34 0.13
CA PRO A 234 11.93 -23.97 -0.98
C PRO A 234 11.18 -25.17 -1.59
N ASN A 235 10.31 -25.80 -0.81
CA ASN A 235 9.47 -26.90 -1.26
C ASN A 235 8.02 -26.46 -1.16
N SER A 236 7.28 -26.62 -2.25
CA SER A 236 5.84 -26.41 -2.26
C SER A 236 5.14 -27.31 -1.24
N THR A 237 4.16 -26.76 -0.52
CA THR A 237 3.32 -27.55 0.37
C THR A 237 2.67 -28.73 -0.36
N PRO A 238 2.59 -29.93 0.26
CA PRO A 238 1.90 -31.07 -0.34
C PRO A 238 0.39 -30.86 -0.47
N LYS A 239 -0.14 -29.79 0.16
CA LYS A 239 -1.56 -29.41 0.07
C LYS A 239 -1.93 -28.78 -1.27
N LEU A 240 -1.00 -28.30 -2.07
CA LEU A 240 -1.31 -27.62 -3.33
C LEU A 240 -0.96 -28.51 -4.53
N PRO A 241 -1.78 -28.49 -5.60
CA PRO A 241 -1.43 -29.16 -6.85
C PRO A 241 -0.18 -28.49 -7.45
N GLN A 242 0.71 -29.31 -8.01
CA GLN A 242 1.93 -28.79 -8.65
C GLN A 242 1.60 -28.13 -9.99
N PRO A 243 2.24 -26.99 -10.32
CA PRO A 243 2.10 -26.39 -11.64
C PRO A 243 2.67 -27.31 -12.72
N THR A 244 2.06 -27.29 -13.91
CA THR A 244 2.62 -27.99 -15.06
C THR A 244 3.96 -27.34 -15.45
N PRO A 245 5.04 -28.11 -15.69
CA PRO A 245 6.31 -27.56 -16.12
C PRO A 245 6.20 -26.75 -17.41
N GLU A 246 6.86 -25.59 -17.47
CA GLU A 246 6.82 -24.69 -18.62
C GLU A 246 7.18 -25.39 -19.94
N MET A 247 8.21 -26.24 -19.94
CA MET A 247 8.63 -26.97 -21.13
C MET A 247 7.55 -27.92 -21.66
N GLU A 248 6.70 -28.47 -20.79
CA GLU A 248 5.58 -29.31 -21.16
C GLU A 248 4.44 -28.48 -21.79
N ILE A 249 4.12 -27.32 -21.19
CA ILE A 249 3.15 -26.35 -21.73
C ILE A 249 3.58 -25.91 -23.14
N VAL A 250 4.84 -25.51 -23.31
CA VAL A 250 5.40 -25.10 -24.61
C VAL A 250 5.31 -26.22 -25.64
N ASN A 251 5.56 -27.47 -25.25
CA ASN A 251 5.44 -28.61 -26.15
C ASN A 251 4.00 -28.86 -26.60
N TYR A 252 3.02 -28.65 -25.71
CA TYR A 252 1.60 -28.78 -26.04
C TYR A 252 1.16 -27.72 -27.05
N VAL A 253 1.51 -26.46 -26.79
CA VAL A 253 1.18 -25.35 -27.70
C VAL A 253 1.82 -25.56 -29.08
N LYS A 254 3.08 -25.98 -29.14
CA LYS A 254 3.81 -26.17 -30.41
C LYS A 254 3.38 -27.39 -31.21
N ARG A 255 2.81 -28.42 -30.58
CA ARG A 255 2.39 -29.68 -31.22
C ARG A 255 0.87 -29.85 -31.28
N ALA A 256 0.12 -28.75 -31.23
CA ALA A 256 -1.33 -28.70 -31.11
C ALA A 256 -2.13 -29.56 -32.12
N GLY A 257 -1.51 -30.01 -33.23
CA GLY A 257 -2.14 -30.93 -34.18
C GLY A 257 -2.22 -32.40 -33.76
N ASN A 258 -1.46 -32.84 -32.74
CA ASN A 258 -1.33 -34.27 -32.37
C ASN A 258 -1.95 -34.63 -31.01
N PHE A 259 -2.46 -33.66 -30.26
CA PHE A 259 -2.91 -33.86 -28.89
C PHE A 259 -4.25 -33.17 -28.71
N GLY A 260 -5.30 -33.94 -28.34
CA GLY A 260 -6.65 -33.41 -28.06
C GLY A 260 -6.70 -32.48 -26.84
N GLU A 261 -7.87 -32.30 -26.23
CA GLU A 261 -8.05 -31.45 -25.04
C GLU A 261 -7.14 -31.93 -23.88
N ARG A 262 -6.02 -31.22 -23.67
CA ARG A 262 -5.12 -31.42 -22.53
C ARG A 262 -5.30 -30.31 -21.52
N LEU A 263 -5.43 -30.68 -20.26
CA LEU A 263 -5.50 -29.76 -19.13
C LEU A 263 -4.09 -29.48 -18.61
N VAL A 264 -3.85 -28.24 -18.20
CA VAL A 264 -2.62 -27.80 -17.53
C VAL A 264 -2.97 -27.10 -16.22
N THR A 265 -2.06 -27.20 -15.24
CA THR A 265 -2.20 -26.53 -13.95
C THR A 265 -1.33 -25.29 -13.95
N LEU A 266 -1.94 -24.12 -13.71
CA LEU A 266 -1.26 -22.83 -13.62
C LEU A 266 -1.46 -22.23 -12.22
N MET A 267 -0.57 -21.30 -11.85
CA MET A 267 -0.67 -20.51 -10.64
C MET A 267 -0.74 -19.03 -10.99
N ARG A 268 -1.50 -18.26 -10.23
CA ARG A 268 -1.62 -16.80 -10.38
C ARG A 268 -1.83 -16.17 -9.00
N GLY A 269 -1.09 -15.11 -8.69
CA GLY A 269 -1.41 -14.23 -7.57
C GLY A 269 -2.48 -13.24 -8.00
N THR A 270 -3.59 -13.19 -7.29
CA THR A 270 -4.76 -12.32 -7.57
C THR A 270 -5.12 -11.50 -6.33
N THR A 271 -5.99 -10.51 -6.50
CA THR A 271 -6.62 -9.80 -5.38
C THR A 271 -7.69 -10.68 -4.71
N GLU A 272 -8.28 -10.21 -3.61
CA GLU A 272 -9.39 -10.92 -2.94
C GLU A 272 -10.67 -10.94 -3.80
N GLU A 273 -10.89 -9.94 -4.66
CA GLU A 273 -12.12 -9.82 -5.45
C GLU A 273 -12.09 -10.62 -6.78
N GLU A 274 -10.89 -10.92 -7.29
CA GLU A 274 -10.64 -11.69 -8.52
C GLU A 274 -10.71 -13.21 -8.28
#